data_AF-A0A7W0SJZ6-F1
#
_entry.id   AF-A0A7W0SJZ6-F1
#
_cell.length_a   1.000
_cell.length_b   1.000
_cell.length_c   1.000
_cell.angle_alpha   90.00
_cell.angle_beta   90.00
_cell.angle_gamma   90.00
#
_symmetry.space_group_name_H-M   'P 1'
#
loop_
_entity.id
_entity.type
_entity.pdbx_description
1 polymer ?
#
loop_
_entity_poly.entity_id
_entity_poly.type
_entity_poly.pdbx_seq_one_letter_code
_entity_poly.pdbx_strand_id
1 'polypeptide(L)'
;MKKDGTLYGAARAFGKPSSLRREQQGFYCVARWSEIGLRISFYNLGGRDPCAPQYGYFGQALITGKQWRTSKGLRIGEPVHRLHALYRNTRTRGPWAWLVTRYTSADDIGYYPGLEAKQLRGWVVAFRVNYTSGGV
;
A
#
# COMPACT_ATOMS: atom_id res chain seq x y z
N MET A 1 -11.84 -5.84 -12.09
CA MET A 1 -12.16 -4.40 -12.24
C MET A 1 -11.09 -3.57 -11.54
N LYS A 2 -10.25 -2.86 -12.31
CA LYS A 2 -9.28 -1.90 -11.75
C LYS A 2 -10.12 -0.70 -11.31
N LYS A 3 -10.17 -0.38 -10.01
CA LYS A 3 -10.68 0.94 -9.61
C LYS A 3 -9.73 2.00 -10.19
N ASP A 4 -10.25 3.19 -10.43
CA ASP A 4 -9.55 4.36 -11.00
C ASP A 4 -8.13 4.59 -10.44
N GLY A 5 -7.83 4.13 -9.22
CA GLY A 5 -6.46 4.11 -8.67
C GLY A 5 -5.95 5.51 -8.36
N THR A 6 -6.84 6.50 -8.42
CA THR A 6 -6.55 7.90 -8.22
C THR A 6 -6.71 8.29 -6.75
N LEU A 7 -6.17 9.45 -6.37
CA LEU A 7 -6.46 10.09 -5.10
C LEU A 7 -7.97 10.33 -4.91
N TYR A 8 -8.68 10.72 -5.98
CA TYR A 8 -10.13 10.86 -5.97
C TYR A 8 -10.83 9.53 -5.63
N GLY A 9 -10.42 8.43 -6.27
CA GLY A 9 -10.94 7.11 -5.99
C GLY A 9 -10.72 6.66 -4.55
N ALA A 10 -9.53 6.92 -4.01
CA ALA A 10 -9.23 6.67 -2.61
C ALA A 10 -10.10 7.50 -1.67
N ALA A 11 -10.31 8.79 -1.97
CA ALA A 11 -11.18 9.66 -1.20
C ALA A 11 -12.65 9.22 -1.25
N ARG A 12 -13.12 8.71 -2.39
CA ARG A 12 -14.46 8.10 -2.49
C ARG A 12 -14.60 6.83 -1.65
N ALA A 13 -13.53 6.04 -1.52
CA ALA A 13 -13.56 4.78 -0.78
C ALA A 13 -13.43 4.95 0.73
N PHE A 14 -12.62 5.92 1.17
CA PHE A 14 -12.22 6.07 2.58
C PHE A 14 -12.62 7.42 3.20
N GLY A 15 -13.33 8.27 2.46
CA GLY A 15 -13.64 9.64 2.85
C GLY A 15 -12.49 10.60 2.60
N LYS A 16 -12.63 11.85 3.04
CA LYS A 16 -11.58 12.88 2.90
C LYS A 16 -10.35 12.51 3.75
N PRO A 17 -9.13 12.60 3.20
CA PRO A 17 -7.93 12.38 4.01
C PRO A 17 -7.79 13.47 5.08
N SER A 18 -7.37 13.06 6.28
CA SER A 18 -7.01 13.94 7.40
C SER A 18 -5.82 14.86 7.11
N SER A 19 -4.92 14.45 6.20
CA SER A 19 -3.89 15.35 5.67
C SER A 19 -3.45 14.94 4.28
N LEU A 20 -2.97 15.93 3.53
CA LEU A 20 -2.42 15.79 2.19
C LEU A 20 -1.13 16.60 2.12
N ARG A 21 -0.01 15.99 1.72
CA ARG A 21 1.30 16.65 1.68
C ARG A 21 2.05 16.31 0.40
N ARG A 22 2.61 17.32 -0.28
CA ARG A 22 3.57 17.10 -1.36
C ARG A 22 4.92 16.69 -0.80
N GLU A 23 5.58 15.73 -1.43
CA GLU A 23 6.91 15.22 -1.06
C GLU A 23 7.77 15.04 -2.32
N GLN A 24 9.08 14.82 -2.13
CA GLN A 24 10.07 14.53 -3.18
C GLN A 24 9.97 15.49 -4.39
N GLN A 25 10.22 16.78 -4.16
CA GLN A 25 10.19 17.83 -5.19
C GLN A 25 8.84 17.96 -5.93
N GLY A 26 7.74 17.47 -5.35
CA GLY A 26 6.39 17.62 -5.90
C GLY A 26 5.92 16.46 -6.78
N PHE A 27 6.75 15.44 -7.01
CA PHE A 27 6.34 14.24 -7.76
C PHE A 27 5.44 13.30 -6.98
N TYR A 28 5.42 13.43 -5.65
CA TYR A 28 4.60 12.61 -4.76
C TYR A 28 3.64 13.44 -3.95
N CYS A 29 2.48 12.84 -3.69
CA CYS A 29 1.50 13.31 -2.73
C CYS A 29 1.18 12.23 -1.71
N VAL A 30 1.40 12.52 -0.43
CA VAL A 30 1.09 11.61 0.66
C VAL A 30 -0.24 12.02 1.30
N ALA A 31 -1.23 11.15 1.18
CA ALA A 31 -2.52 11.28 1.86
C ALA A 31 -2.56 10.38 3.11
N ARG A 32 -3.14 10.89 4.20
CA ARG A 32 -3.33 10.13 5.45
C ARG A 32 -4.78 10.12 5.87
N TRP A 33 -5.27 8.97 6.31
CA TRP A 33 -6.52 8.81 7.05
C TRP A 33 -6.18 8.25 8.43
N SER A 34 -5.94 9.14 9.38
CA SER A 34 -5.44 8.78 10.71
C SER A 34 -6.39 7.86 11.48
N GLU A 35 -7.69 8.11 11.40
CA GLU A 35 -8.73 7.31 12.08
C GLU A 35 -8.68 5.83 11.70
N ILE A 36 -8.29 5.55 10.45
CA ILE A 36 -8.21 4.17 9.96
C ILE A 36 -6.77 3.66 9.82
N GLY A 37 -5.77 4.41 10.27
CA GLY A 37 -4.37 4.03 10.18
C GLY A 37 -3.92 3.75 8.74
N LEU A 38 -4.36 4.55 7.77
CA LEU A 38 -4.03 4.40 6.36
C LEU A 38 -3.19 5.59 5.88
N ARG A 39 -2.07 5.29 5.22
CA ARG A 39 -1.24 6.26 4.51
C ARG A 39 -1.01 5.78 3.09
N ILE A 40 -1.31 6.62 2.10
CA ILE A 40 -1.08 6.29 0.69
C ILE A 40 -0.17 7.34 0.06
N SER A 41 0.83 6.89 -0.71
CA SER A 41 1.60 7.73 -1.61
C SER A 41 1.02 7.65 -3.01
N PHE A 42 0.67 8.81 -3.54
CA PHE A 42 0.29 9.02 -4.92
C PHE A 42 1.43 9.70 -5.67
N TYR A 43 1.55 9.44 -6.96
CA TYR A 43 2.57 10.06 -7.80
C TYR A 43 2.00 10.41 -9.17
N ASN A 44 2.71 11.29 -9.87
CA ASN A 44 2.42 11.64 -11.26
C ASN A 44 3.75 11.94 -11.97
N LEU A 45 4.07 11.19 -13.02
CA LEU A 45 5.31 11.37 -13.79
C LEU A 45 5.11 12.26 -15.03
N GLY A 46 3.86 12.62 -15.35
CA GLY A 46 3.49 13.50 -16.46
C GLY A 46 3.51 15.00 -16.12
N GLY A 47 4.12 15.39 -14.99
CA GLY A 47 4.27 16.79 -14.57
C GLY A 47 3.01 17.46 -14.01
N ARG A 48 1.90 16.72 -13.85
CA ARG A 48 0.69 17.24 -13.19
C ARG A 48 0.79 17.09 -11.68
N ASP A 49 0.08 17.94 -10.94
CA ASP A 49 0.09 17.90 -9.46
C ASP A 49 -0.48 16.56 -8.94
N PRO A 50 0.31 15.70 -8.29
CA PRO A 50 -0.17 14.43 -7.74
C PRO A 50 -1.10 14.61 -6.53
N CYS A 51 -1.19 15.82 -5.95
CA CYS A 51 -2.16 16.14 -4.92
C CYS A 51 -3.52 16.59 -5.47
N ALA A 52 -3.62 16.86 -6.77
CA ALA A 52 -4.92 17.04 -7.40
C ALA A 52 -5.64 15.67 -7.48
N PRO A 53 -6.91 15.57 -7.03
CA PRO A 53 -7.62 14.29 -6.92
C PRO A 53 -7.58 13.42 -8.19
N GLN A 54 -7.65 14.03 -9.37
CA GLN A 54 -7.65 13.34 -10.66
C GLN A 54 -6.27 12.96 -11.20
N TYR A 55 -5.17 13.49 -10.64
CA TYR A 55 -3.82 13.31 -11.20
C TYR A 55 -2.87 12.50 -10.30
N GLY A 56 -3.19 12.32 -9.02
CA GLY A 56 -2.42 11.44 -8.15
C GLY A 56 -2.75 9.97 -8.38
N TYR A 57 -1.80 9.16 -8.85
CA TYR A 57 -1.98 7.72 -9.04
C TYR A 57 -1.33 6.91 -7.93
N PHE A 58 -2.00 5.83 -7.50
CA PHE A 58 -1.56 4.98 -6.41
C PHE A 58 -0.18 4.37 -6.67
N GLY A 59 0.75 4.55 -5.73
CA GLY A 59 2.03 3.81 -5.71
C GLY A 59 2.11 2.81 -4.57
N GLN A 60 1.89 3.26 -3.34
CA GLN A 60 2.02 2.43 -2.15
C GLN A 60 1.04 2.84 -1.06
N ALA A 61 0.50 1.86 -0.33
CA ALA A 61 -0.17 2.09 0.95
C ALA A 61 0.63 1.46 2.10
N LEU A 62 0.71 2.18 3.22
CA LEU A 62 1.07 1.65 4.53
C LEU A 62 -0.19 1.64 5.41
N ILE A 63 -0.48 0.50 6.00
CA ILE A 63 -1.69 0.25 6.79
C ILE A 63 -1.27 -0.21 8.19
N THR A 64 -1.76 0.46 9.22
CA THR A 64 -1.48 0.15 10.64
C THR A 64 -2.74 0.02 11.50
N GLY A 65 -3.92 0.35 10.97
CA GLY A 65 -5.18 0.21 11.70
C GLY A 65 -5.55 -1.26 11.98
N LYS A 66 -6.02 -1.57 13.18
CA LYS A 66 -6.36 -2.94 13.61
C LYS A 66 -7.61 -3.53 12.96
N GLN A 67 -8.46 -2.68 12.39
CA GLN A 67 -9.69 -3.09 11.69
C GLN A 67 -9.41 -3.71 10.31
N TRP A 68 -8.20 -3.51 9.77
CA TRP A 68 -7.84 -4.05 8.48
C TRP A 68 -7.58 -5.54 8.55
N ARG A 69 -8.02 -6.24 7.50
CA ARG A 69 -7.75 -7.65 7.29
C ARG A 69 -7.41 -7.91 5.83
N THR A 70 -6.55 -8.88 5.58
CA THR A 70 -6.34 -9.38 4.22
C THR A 70 -7.54 -10.22 3.77
N SER A 71 -7.61 -10.54 2.47
CA SER A 71 -8.66 -11.45 1.94
C SER A 71 -8.60 -12.85 2.53
N LYS A 72 -7.41 -13.32 2.96
CA LYS A 72 -7.24 -14.59 3.68
C LYS A 72 -7.54 -14.48 5.18
N GLY A 73 -7.94 -13.30 5.66
CA GLY A 73 -8.37 -13.08 7.04
C GLY A 73 -7.26 -12.73 8.03
N LEU A 74 -6.02 -12.53 7.59
CA LEU A 74 -4.92 -12.07 8.48
C LEU A 74 -5.17 -10.63 8.91
N ARG A 75 -5.07 -10.34 10.21
CA ARG A 75 -5.28 -9.01 10.80
C ARG A 75 -3.99 -8.41 11.36
N ILE A 76 -3.96 -7.09 11.47
CA ILE A 76 -2.92 -6.40 12.24
C ILE A 76 -3.15 -6.66 13.73
N GLY A 77 -2.08 -7.01 14.44
CA GLY A 77 -2.08 -7.45 15.84
C GLY A 77 -2.15 -8.97 16.00
N GLU A 78 -2.29 -9.75 14.92
CA GLU A 78 -2.21 -11.20 15.02
C GLU A 78 -0.76 -11.69 15.12
N PRO A 79 -0.54 -12.85 15.75
CA PRO A 79 0.78 -13.43 15.87
C PRO A 79 1.30 -13.94 14.53
N VAL A 80 2.62 -13.91 14.35
CA VAL A 80 3.31 -14.32 13.12
C VAL A 80 3.01 -15.78 12.74
N HIS A 81 2.75 -16.68 13.69
CA HIS A 81 2.35 -18.05 13.35
C HIS A 81 1.03 -18.10 12.54
N ARG A 82 0.11 -17.14 12.76
CA ARG A 82 -1.14 -17.04 11.99
C ARG A 82 -0.87 -16.60 10.56
N LEU A 83 0.09 -15.68 10.37
CA LEU A 83 0.59 -15.30 9.05
C LEU A 83 1.09 -16.53 8.30
N HIS A 84 1.96 -17.34 8.90
CA HIS A 84 2.52 -18.54 8.25
C HIS A 84 1.48 -19.63 7.97
N ALA A 85 0.44 -19.74 8.82
CA ALA A 85 -0.67 -20.65 8.57
C ALA A 85 -1.50 -20.25 7.32
N LEU A 86 -1.75 -18.94 7.13
CA LEU A 86 -2.56 -18.40 6.03
C LEU A 86 -1.77 -18.21 4.72
N TYR A 87 -0.49 -17.87 4.86
CA TYR A 87 0.43 -17.62 3.77
C TYR A 87 1.64 -18.54 3.94
N ARG A 88 1.54 -19.72 3.33
CA ARG A 88 2.63 -20.70 3.29
C ARG A 88 3.74 -20.20 2.36
N ASN A 89 4.99 -20.52 2.68
CA ASN A 89 6.17 -20.26 1.85
C ASN A 89 6.39 -18.78 1.48
N THR A 90 6.07 -17.86 2.40
CA THR A 90 6.31 -16.42 2.19
C THR A 90 7.81 -16.10 2.17
N ARG A 91 8.28 -15.44 1.12
CA ARG A 91 9.62 -14.84 1.11
C ARG A 91 9.68 -13.69 2.12
N THR A 92 10.76 -13.58 2.89
CA THR A 92 10.97 -12.46 3.83
C THR A 92 12.15 -11.60 3.38
N ARG A 93 12.03 -10.28 3.57
CA ARG A 93 13.11 -9.31 3.35
C ARG A 93 13.14 -8.33 4.52
N GLY A 94 14.10 -8.51 5.43
CA GLY A 94 14.08 -7.81 6.73
C GLY A 94 12.80 -8.12 7.50
N PRO A 95 12.11 -7.12 8.08
CA PRO A 95 10.89 -7.36 8.86
C PRO A 95 9.65 -7.61 7.98
N TRP A 96 9.76 -7.62 6.65
CA TRP A 96 8.62 -7.72 5.75
C TRP A 96 8.50 -9.12 5.13
N ALA A 97 7.33 -9.74 5.26
CA ALA A 97 6.97 -10.98 4.58
C ALA A 97 6.13 -10.69 3.34
N TRP A 98 6.49 -11.29 2.21
CA TRP A 98 5.78 -11.19 0.93
C TRP A 98 4.58 -12.12 0.95
N LEU A 99 3.39 -11.55 1.14
CA LEU A 99 2.14 -12.31 1.24
C LEU A 99 1.52 -12.60 -0.12
N VAL A 100 1.61 -11.62 -1.03
CA VAL A 100 1.16 -11.75 -2.42
C VAL A 100 2.24 -11.18 -3.31
N THR A 101 2.75 -12.01 -4.20
CA THR A 101 3.67 -11.59 -5.25
C THR A 101 2.89 -11.14 -6.48
N ARG A 102 3.43 -10.15 -7.17
CA ARG A 102 2.95 -9.67 -8.46
C ARG A 102 4.13 -9.67 -9.44
N TYR A 103 3.82 -9.67 -10.72
CA TYR A 103 4.79 -9.55 -11.80
C TYR A 103 4.50 -8.29 -12.60
N THR A 104 5.55 -7.59 -13.02
CA THR A 104 5.48 -6.51 -14.01
C THR A 104 6.61 -6.68 -15.01
N SER A 105 6.31 -6.43 -16.29
CA SER A 105 7.31 -6.30 -17.35
C SER A 105 7.83 -4.86 -17.49
N ALA A 106 7.21 -3.90 -16.80
CA ALA A 106 7.68 -2.52 -16.78
C ALA A 106 8.94 -2.39 -15.90
N ASP A 107 9.88 -1.55 -16.35
CA ASP A 107 11.10 -1.16 -15.63
C ASP A 107 12.04 -2.33 -15.24
N ASP A 108 11.95 -3.49 -15.92
CA ASP A 108 12.76 -4.70 -15.69
C ASP A 108 12.78 -5.22 -14.22
N ILE A 109 11.77 -4.86 -13.42
CA ILE A 109 11.68 -5.24 -12.00
C ILE A 109 11.28 -6.72 -11.82
N GLY A 110 10.48 -7.27 -12.72
CA GLY A 110 9.97 -8.64 -12.64
C GLY A 110 9.03 -8.87 -11.46
N TYR A 111 9.35 -9.85 -10.59
CA TYR A 111 8.52 -10.18 -9.44
C TYR A 111 8.75 -9.24 -8.25
N TYR A 112 7.66 -8.71 -7.71
CA TYR A 112 7.67 -7.79 -6.58
C TYR A 112 6.54 -8.12 -5.58
N PRO A 113 6.58 -7.62 -4.35
CA PRO A 113 5.54 -7.91 -3.38
C PRO A 113 4.36 -6.96 -3.53
N GLY A 114 3.25 -7.42 -4.09
CA GLY A 114 2.01 -6.65 -4.16
C GLY A 114 1.36 -6.43 -2.78
N LEU A 115 1.56 -7.35 -1.85
CA LEU A 115 1.15 -7.23 -0.45
C LEU A 115 2.24 -7.79 0.46
N GLU A 116 2.60 -7.01 1.48
CA GLU A 116 3.54 -7.40 2.53
C GLU A 116 2.94 -7.24 3.92
N ALA A 117 3.44 -8.02 4.87
CA ALA A 117 3.18 -7.83 6.30
C ALA A 117 4.47 -7.53 7.04
N LYS A 118 4.46 -6.49 7.87
CA LYS A 118 5.55 -6.18 8.80
C LYS A 118 5.43 -7.03 10.04
N GLN A 119 6.53 -7.67 10.39
CA GLN A 119 6.68 -8.48 11.58
C GLN A 119 7.53 -7.71 12.59
N LEU A 120 7.09 -7.66 13.84
CA LEU A 120 7.85 -7.07 14.94
C LEU A 120 7.55 -7.82 16.23
N ARG A 121 8.59 -8.32 16.89
CA ARG A 121 8.48 -9.04 18.18
C ARG A 121 7.42 -10.15 18.18
N GLY A 122 7.30 -10.90 17.08
CA GLY A 122 6.35 -12.01 16.94
C GLY A 122 4.93 -11.61 16.50
N TRP A 123 4.68 -10.33 16.19
CA TRP A 123 3.36 -9.82 15.82
C TRP A 123 3.36 -9.19 14.42
N VAL A 124 2.23 -9.28 13.74
CA VAL A 124 1.95 -8.53 12.52
C VAL A 124 1.55 -7.10 12.90
N VAL A 125 2.35 -6.10 12.53
CA VAL A 125 2.16 -4.71 12.99
C VAL A 125 1.75 -3.74 11.88
N ALA A 126 1.89 -4.15 10.62
CA ALA A 126 1.47 -3.34 9.48
C ALA A 126 1.27 -4.19 8.24
N PHE A 127 0.45 -3.71 7.31
CA PHE A 127 0.46 -4.16 5.93
C PHE A 127 1.04 -3.09 5.01
N ARG A 128 1.63 -3.53 3.91
CA ARG A 128 2.04 -2.66 2.82
C ARG A 128 1.50 -3.20 1.51
N VAL A 129 0.81 -2.35 0.77
CA VAL A 129 0.35 -2.66 -0.59
C VAL A 129 1.22 -1.89 -1.55
N ASN A 130 1.84 -2.59 -2.50
CA ASN A 130 2.66 -1.98 -3.54
C ASN A 130 1.99 -2.21 -4.89
N TYR A 131 2.05 -1.19 -5.74
CA TYR A 131 1.69 -1.31 -7.14
C TYR A 131 2.76 -0.62 -7.97
N THR A 132 3.56 -1.43 -8.65
CA THR A 132 4.57 -0.95 -9.59
C THR A 132 3.97 -1.01 -10.99
N SER A 133 3.33 0.08 -11.40
CA SER A 133 2.95 0.28 -12.81
C SER A 133 2.86 1.77 -13.02
N GLY A 134 3.80 2.31 -13.82
CA GLY A 134 3.94 3.72 -14.12
C GLY A 134 2.61 4.39 -14.43
N GLY A 135 2.31 5.44 -13.67
CA GLY A 135 1.20 6.36 -13.91
C GLY A 135 1.43 7.13 -15.20
N VAL A 136 1.03 6.51 -16.31
CA VAL A 136 0.66 7.19 -17.56
C VAL A 136 -0.84 7.45 -17.56
#